data_AF-A0A4S0JJE6-F1
#
_entry.id   AF-A0A4S0JJE6-F1
#
_cell.length_a   1.000
_cell.length_b   1.000
_cell.length_c   1.000
_cell.angle_alpha   90.00
_cell.angle_beta   90.00
_cell.angle_gamma   90.00
#
_symmetry.space_group_name_H-M   'P 1'
#
loop_
_entity.id
_entity.type
_entity.pdbx_description
1 polymer ?
#
loop_
_entity_poly.entity_id
_entity_poly.type
_entity_poly.pdbx_seq_one_letter_code
_entity_poly.pdbx_strand_id
1 'polypeptide(L)'
;ADERRAWHAGAGRWGTITDLNSASIGIELDNDGRSPFSAAQIESLIVLLRDLTTRLNIPPRQVIGHADLAPTRKQDPSRFFPWQQLAEAGFGVWPR
;
A
#
# COMPACT_ATOMS: atom_id res chain seq x y z
N ALA A 1 -1.51 11.46 15.23
CA ALA A 1 -0.11 11.03 14.97
C ALA A 1 0.23 11.08 13.48
N ASP A 2 -0.70 10.69 12.60
CA ASP A 2 -0.46 10.55 11.14
C ASP A 2 -0.76 11.82 10.31
N GLU A 3 -0.59 13.01 10.89
CA GLU A 3 -0.94 14.30 10.25
C GLU A 3 0.20 14.91 9.42
N ARG A 4 1.42 14.38 9.56
CA ARG A 4 2.61 14.92 8.89
C ARG A 4 2.80 14.26 7.53
N ARG A 5 3.13 15.10 6.54
CA ARG A 5 3.45 14.67 5.18
C ARG A 5 4.81 13.96 5.13
N ALA A 6 4.80 12.70 4.67
CA ALA A 6 6.00 11.97 4.29
C ALA A 6 6.30 12.14 2.80
N TRP A 7 7.54 11.82 2.38
CA TRP A 7 7.95 11.84 0.98
C TRP A 7 8.18 10.40 0.50
N HIS A 8 7.13 9.74 0.03
CA HIS A 8 7.16 8.32 -0.35
C HIS A 8 6.62 8.09 -1.78
N ALA A 9 5.48 8.68 -2.12
CA ALA A 9 4.81 8.51 -3.40
C ALA A 9 5.59 9.18 -4.57
N GLY A 10 5.99 10.44 -4.40
CA GLY A 10 6.60 11.22 -5.49
C GLY A 10 5.66 11.39 -6.69
N ALA A 11 6.22 11.55 -7.90
CA ALA A 11 5.45 11.82 -9.11
C ALA A 11 4.61 10.60 -9.58
N GLY A 12 3.31 10.80 -9.78
CA GLY A 12 2.37 9.78 -10.24
C GLY A 12 0.94 10.30 -10.18
N ARG A 13 -0.04 9.41 -10.37
CA ARG A 13 -1.46 9.79 -10.25
C ARG A 13 -2.32 8.61 -9.83
N TRP A 14 -3.24 8.86 -8.89
CA TRP A 14 -4.29 7.91 -8.53
C TRP A 14 -5.65 8.60 -8.69
N GLY A 15 -6.45 8.14 -9.66
CA GLY A 15 -7.66 8.85 -10.08
C GLY A 15 -7.34 10.29 -10.54
N THR A 16 -7.90 11.28 -9.87
CA THR A 16 -7.64 12.71 -10.12
C THR A 16 -6.54 13.30 -9.23
N ILE A 17 -5.99 12.53 -8.29
CA ILE A 17 -5.01 13.02 -7.31
C ILE A 17 -3.59 12.86 -7.85
N THR A 18 -2.87 13.97 -7.95
CA THR A 18 -1.48 14.01 -8.46
C THR A 18 -0.42 14.25 -7.38
N ASP A 19 -0.79 14.79 -6.22
CA ASP A 19 0.09 14.91 -5.05
C ASP A 19 -0.28 13.91 -3.96
N LEU A 20 0.02 12.63 -4.21
CA LEU A 20 -0.37 11.57 -3.29
C LEU A 20 0.34 11.67 -1.93
N ASN A 21 1.55 12.21 -1.88
CA ASN A 21 2.28 12.44 -0.61
C ASN A 21 1.44 13.24 0.40
N SER A 22 0.58 14.15 -0.07
CA SER A 22 -0.28 14.98 0.78
C SER A 22 -1.64 14.35 1.09
N ALA A 23 -1.95 13.21 0.48
CA ALA A 23 -3.26 12.54 0.56
C ALA A 23 -3.16 11.03 0.89
N SER A 24 -1.99 10.54 1.28
CA SER A 24 -1.77 9.12 1.62
C SER A 24 -0.80 8.93 2.77
N ILE A 25 -0.84 7.73 3.36
CA ILE A 25 0.16 7.21 4.27
C ILE A 25 1.02 6.21 3.49
N GLY A 26 2.34 6.36 3.54
CA GLY A 26 3.29 5.40 2.99
C GLY A 26 3.67 4.36 4.03
N ILE A 27 3.60 3.08 3.66
CA ILE A 27 4.07 1.96 4.47
C ILE A 27 5.20 1.27 3.71
N GLU A 28 6.41 1.37 4.25
CA GLU A 28 7.58 0.70 3.68
C GLU A 28 7.74 -0.69 4.31
N LEU A 29 8.02 -1.69 3.47
CA LEU A 29 8.26 -3.06 3.89
C LEU A 29 9.67 -3.45 3.47
N ASP A 30 10.52 -3.77 4.44
CA ASP A 30 11.88 -4.26 4.18
C ASP A 30 11.83 -5.58 3.39
N ASN A 31 12.30 -5.54 2.16
CA ASN A 31 12.32 -6.64 1.20
C ASN A 31 13.31 -6.30 0.07
N ASP A 32 13.92 -7.32 -0.54
CA ASP A 32 14.89 -7.17 -1.63
C ASP A 32 14.25 -6.92 -3.02
N GLY A 33 12.91 -6.91 -3.09
CA GLY A 33 12.11 -6.79 -4.31
C GLY A 33 12.11 -8.03 -5.20
N ARG A 34 12.74 -9.12 -4.75
CA ARG A 34 12.99 -10.35 -5.54
C ARG A 34 12.56 -11.63 -4.82
N SER A 35 12.29 -11.55 -3.52
CA SER A 35 11.94 -12.66 -2.65
C SER A 35 10.53 -12.45 -2.05
N PRO A 36 9.79 -13.54 -1.76
CA PRO A 36 8.54 -13.45 -1.00
C PRO A 36 8.71 -12.70 0.33
N PHE A 37 7.69 -11.95 0.72
CA PHE A 37 7.63 -11.29 2.02
C PHE A 37 7.48 -12.30 3.14
N SER A 38 8.06 -12.01 4.32
CA SER A 38 7.91 -12.91 5.47
C SER A 38 6.47 -12.92 5.99
N ALA A 39 5.99 -14.07 6.47
CA ALA A 39 4.65 -14.18 7.03
C ALA A 39 4.41 -13.17 8.16
N ALA A 40 5.35 -13.05 9.09
CA ALA A 40 5.28 -12.10 10.21
C ALA A 40 5.14 -10.64 9.77
N GLN A 41 5.81 -10.26 8.67
CA GLN A 41 5.71 -8.90 8.11
C GLN A 41 4.33 -8.63 7.50
N ILE A 42 3.76 -9.60 6.79
CA ILE A 42 2.42 -9.48 6.19
C ILE A 42 1.32 -9.50 7.26
N GLU A 43 1.46 -10.33 8.29
CA GLU A 43 0.55 -10.33 9.44
C GLU A 43 0.57 -8.99 10.18
N SER A 44 1.77 -8.42 10.40
CA SER A 44 1.92 -7.10 11.00
C SER A 44 1.30 -6.00 10.14
N LEU A 45 1.48 -6.08 8.81
CA LEU A 45 0.84 -5.17 7.86
C LEU A 45 -0.69 -5.23 7.96
N ILE A 46 -1.28 -6.43 8.03
CA ILE A 46 -2.74 -6.59 8.15
C ILE A 46 -3.27 -5.93 9.43
N VAL A 47 -2.56 -6.08 10.55
CA VAL A 47 -2.92 -5.42 11.82
C VAL A 47 -2.86 -3.91 11.66
N LEU A 48 -1.79 -3.38 11.07
CA LEU A 48 -1.61 -1.94 10.83
C LEU A 48 -2.70 -1.38 9.89
N LEU A 49 -2.98 -2.06 8.78
CA LEU A 49 -4.02 -1.64 7.84
C LEU A 49 -5.39 -1.59 8.51
N ARG A 50 -5.71 -2.54 9.40
CA ARG A 50 -6.97 -2.53 10.15
C ARG A 50 -7.10 -1.31 11.06
N ASP A 51 -6.04 -0.93 11.77
CA ASP A 51 -6.03 0.31 12.56
C ASP A 51 -6.22 1.54 11.66
N LEU A 52 -5.34 1.72 10.67
CA LEU A 52 -5.32 2.93 9.84
C LEU A 52 -6.63 3.12 9.08
N THR A 53 -7.15 2.07 8.45
CA THR A 53 -8.40 2.16 7.68
C THR A 53 -9.61 2.46 8.55
N THR A 54 -9.67 1.88 9.76
CA THR A 54 -10.75 2.16 10.71
C THR A 54 -10.64 3.56 11.28
N ARG A 55 -9.48 3.91 11.82
CA ARG A 55 -9.24 5.16 12.55
C ARG A 55 -9.28 6.40 11.66
N LEU A 56 -8.86 6.26 10.40
CA LEU A 56 -8.82 7.36 9.43
C LEU A 56 -9.92 7.27 8.37
N ASN A 57 -10.84 6.30 8.50
CA ASN A 57 -11.93 6.06 7.57
C ASN A 57 -11.46 5.94 6.09
N ILE A 58 -10.32 5.27 5.89
CA ILE A 58 -9.77 5.01 4.55
C ILE A 58 -10.48 3.79 3.97
N PRO A 59 -11.13 3.88 2.79
CA PRO A 59 -11.77 2.72 2.18
C PRO A 59 -10.73 1.61 1.92
N PRO A 60 -10.97 0.35 2.33
CA PRO A 60 -9.98 -0.73 2.16
C PRO A 60 -9.52 -0.97 0.72
N ARG A 61 -10.39 -0.67 -0.25
CA ARG A 61 -10.09 -0.70 -1.70
C ARG A 61 -9.10 0.37 -2.18
N GLN A 62 -8.70 1.31 -1.32
CA GLN A 62 -7.70 2.35 -1.60
C GLN A 62 -6.30 1.97 -1.10
N VAL A 63 -6.11 0.73 -0.66
CA VAL A 63 -4.78 0.16 -0.44
C VAL A 63 -4.21 -0.27 -1.80
N ILE A 64 -3.14 0.41 -2.23
CA ILE A 64 -2.51 0.25 -3.54
C ILE A 64 -1.00 0.08 -3.40
N GLY A 65 -0.36 -0.51 -4.41
CA GLY A 65 1.09 -0.54 -4.52
C GLY A 65 1.64 0.76 -5.12
N HIS A 66 2.95 0.99 -4.96
CA HIS A 66 3.59 2.15 -5.59
C HIS A 66 3.58 2.05 -7.12
N ALA A 67 3.69 0.83 -7.64
CA ALA A 67 3.55 0.52 -9.07
C ALA A 67 2.16 0.89 -9.64
N ASP A 68 1.09 0.85 -8.84
CA ASP A 68 -0.25 1.26 -9.30
C ASP A 68 -0.33 2.78 -9.50
N LEU A 69 0.36 3.55 -8.66
CA LEU A 69 0.45 5.01 -8.74
C LEU A 69 1.37 5.48 -9.88
N ALA A 70 2.50 4.80 -10.07
CA ALA A 70 3.59 5.22 -10.95
C ALA A 70 4.14 4.05 -11.78
N PRO A 71 3.33 3.43 -12.66
CA PRO A 71 3.64 2.16 -13.31
C PRO A 71 4.88 2.20 -14.22
N THR A 72 5.23 3.38 -14.75
CA THR A 72 6.41 3.55 -15.61
C THR A 72 7.71 3.79 -14.83
N ARG A 73 7.62 4.01 -13.51
CA ARG A 73 8.75 4.44 -12.65
C ARG A 73 9.01 3.48 -11.50
N LYS A 74 7.99 2.78 -11.03
CA LYS A 74 7.98 2.02 -9.78
C LYS A 74 7.54 0.59 -10.02
N GLN A 75 8.14 -0.31 -9.25
CA GLN A 75 7.89 -1.76 -9.32
C GLN A 75 7.52 -2.34 -7.97
N ASP A 76 7.77 -1.62 -6.88
CA ASP A 76 7.37 -1.97 -5.52
C ASP A 76 5.84 -1.96 -5.35
N PRO A 77 5.28 -2.92 -4.58
CA PRO A 77 5.94 -3.87 -3.68
C PRO A 77 6.44 -5.17 -4.35
N SER A 78 6.61 -5.18 -5.67
CA SER A 78 6.99 -6.32 -6.52
C SER A 78 5.86 -7.32 -6.75
N ARG A 79 6.08 -8.21 -7.73
CA ARG A 79 5.18 -9.33 -8.05
C ARG A 79 5.04 -10.36 -6.92
N PHE A 80 5.96 -10.34 -5.94
CA PHE A 80 5.98 -11.30 -4.83
C PHE A 80 5.14 -10.84 -3.64
N PHE A 81 4.58 -9.62 -3.69
CA PHE A 81 3.68 -9.15 -2.67
C PHE A 81 2.35 -9.93 -2.71
N PRO A 82 1.86 -10.47 -1.57
CA PRO A 82 0.73 -11.38 -1.54
C PRO A 82 -0.61 -10.64 -1.55
N TRP A 83 -0.91 -9.96 -2.66
CA TRP A 83 -2.16 -9.20 -2.85
C TRP A 83 -3.42 -10.02 -2.58
N GLN A 84 -3.44 -11.31 -2.95
CA GLN A 84 -4.57 -12.19 -2.68
C GLN A 84 -4.82 -12.35 -1.18
N GLN A 85 -3.76 -12.63 -0.40
CA GLN A 85 -3.86 -12.77 1.06
C GLN A 85 -4.34 -11.46 1.70
N LEU A 86 -3.89 -10.32 1.18
CA LEU A 86 -4.33 -9.01 1.65
C LEU A 86 -5.83 -8.78 1.36
N ALA A 87 -6.31 -9.21 0.19
CA ALA A 87 -7.71 -9.14 -0.20
C ALA A 87 -8.60 -10.09 0.61
N GLU A 88 -8.13 -11.29 0.92
CA GLU A 88 -8.80 -12.22 1.85
C GLU A 88 -8.93 -11.62 3.25
N ALA A 89 -7.96 -10.78 3.67
CA ALA A 89 -8.04 -9.99 4.90
C ALA A 89 -8.91 -8.73 4.79
N GLY A 90 -9.47 -8.43 3.61
CA GLY A 90 -10.40 -7.33 3.36
C GLY A 90 -9.79 -6.06 2.77
N PHE A 91 -8.54 -6.06 2.32
CA PHE A 91 -7.85 -4.88 1.80
C PHE A 91 -7.42 -5.02 0.33
N GLY A 92 -7.45 -3.91 -0.41
CA GLY A 92 -7.13 -3.90 -1.84
C GLY A 92 -8.28 -4.43 -2.71
N VAL A 93 -7.96 -4.74 -3.96
CA VAL A 93 -8.91 -5.27 -4.95
C VAL A 93 -8.34 -6.56 -5.52
N TRP A 94 -9.13 -7.62 -5.57
CA TRP A 94 -8.77 -8.89 -6.18
C TRP A 94 -9.88 -9.35 -7.13
N PRO A 95 -9.56 -9.71 -8.39
CA PRO A 95 -10.56 -10.21 -9.33
C PRO A 95 -11.14 -11.54 -8.85
N ARG A 96 -12.41 -11.77 -9.17
CA ARG A 96 -13.12 -13.04 -8.92
C ARG A 96 -13.12 -13.90 -10.17
#